data_AF-A0A8E7AUI6-F1
#
_entry.id   AF-A0A8E7AUI6-F1
#
_cell.length_a   1.000
_cell.length_b   1.000
_cell.length_c   1.000
_cell.angle_alpha   90.00
_cell.angle_beta   90.00
_cell.angle_gamma   90.00
#
_symmetry.space_group_name_H-M   'P 1'
#
loop_
_entity.id
_entity.type
_entity.pdbx_description
1 polymer ?
#
loop_
_entity_poly.entity_id
_entity_poly.type
_entity_poly.pdbx_seq_one_letter_code
_entity_poly.pdbx_strand_id
1 'polypeptide(L)'
;MNKKTVIRLTSFLLLIVTIICVVTGIIKWPGLIPALGLTYRQVPVAIITDIHDWSGLLMTVLVMVHVYQFRGFIRRMARDFFS
;
A
#
# COMPACT_ATOMS: atom_id res chain seq x y z
N MET A 1 -15.85 -19.69 -4.21
CA MET A 1 -16.10 -18.23 -4.06
C MET A 1 -16.30 -17.60 -5.43
N ASN A 2 -17.25 -16.67 -5.58
CA ASN A 2 -17.48 -15.97 -6.87
C ASN A 2 -16.27 -15.08 -7.21
N LYS A 3 -15.79 -15.10 -8.46
CA LYS A 3 -14.66 -14.27 -8.93
C LYS A 3 -14.84 -12.79 -8.59
N LYS A 4 -16.07 -12.27 -8.69
CA LYS A 4 -16.41 -10.87 -8.34
C LYS A 4 -16.20 -10.59 -6.85
N THR A 5 -16.51 -11.57 -5.99
CA THR A 5 -16.31 -11.46 -4.54
C THR A 5 -14.82 -11.44 -4.20
N VAL A 6 -14.01 -12.31 -4.83
CA VAL A 6 -12.55 -12.32 -4.63
C VAL A 6 -11.98 -10.96 -4.99
N ILE A 7 -12.32 -10.42 -6.16
CA ILE A 7 -11.84 -9.10 -6.62
C ILE A 7 -12.20 -7.98 -5.64
N ARG A 8 -13.45 -7.90 -5.20
CA ARG A 8 -13.88 -6.89 -4.22
C ARG A 8 -13.12 -7.00 -2.91
N LEU A 9 -12.90 -8.23 -2.44
CA LEU A 9 -12.16 -8.48 -1.22
C LEU A 9 -10.69 -8.04 -1.36
N THR A 10 -10.01 -8.43 -2.44
CA THR A 10 -8.61 -8.01 -2.67
C THR A 10 -8.50 -6.50 -2.72
N SER A 11 -9.39 -5.82 -3.46
CA SER A 11 -9.36 -4.36 -3.58
C SER A 11 -9.63 -3.65 -2.25
N PHE A 12 -10.54 -4.18 -1.44
CA PHE A 12 -10.84 -3.60 -0.13
C PHE A 12 -9.68 -3.78 0.85
N LEU A 13 -9.08 -4.97 0.89
CA LEU A 13 -7.88 -5.23 1.69
C LEU A 13 -6.71 -4.36 1.22
N LEU A 14 -6.53 -4.22 -0.10
CA LEU A 14 -5.51 -3.36 -0.68
C LEU A 14 -5.68 -1.92 -0.20
N LEU A 15 -6.91 -1.39 -0.22
CA LEU A 15 -7.22 -0.04 0.24
C LEU A 15 -6.82 0.16 1.71
N ILE A 16 -7.21 -0.76 2.58
CA ILE A 16 -6.89 -0.69 4.02
C ILE A 16 -5.37 -0.71 4.24
N VAL A 17 -4.67 -1.66 3.62
CA VAL A 17 -3.22 -1.80 3.80
C VAL A 17 -2.48 -0.57 3.22
N THR A 18 -2.97 -0.02 2.12
CA THR A 18 -2.43 1.23 1.54
C THR A 18 -2.57 2.39 2.51
N ILE A 19 -3.73 2.56 3.15
CA ILE A 19 -3.94 3.63 4.13
C ILE A 19 -2.95 3.48 5.30
N ILE A 20 -2.79 2.27 5.84
CA ILE A 20 -1.85 2.01 6.95
C ILE A 20 -0.42 2.34 6.51
N CYS A 21 0.00 1.88 5.34
CA CYS A 21 1.34 2.12 4.79
C CYS A 21 1.60 3.61 4.55
N VAL A 22 0.61 4.35 4.03
CA VAL A 22 0.72 5.79 3.79
C VAL A 22 0.79 6.57 5.10
N VAL A 23 -0.09 6.29 6.06
CA VAL A 23 -0.09 6.98 7.36
C VAL A 23 1.23 6.75 8.10
N THR A 24 1.71 5.51 8.16
CA THR A 24 3.00 5.19 8.80
C THR A 24 4.19 5.79 8.05
N GLY A 25 4.13 5.85 6.71
CA GLY A 25 5.15 6.49 5.88
C GLY A 25 5.22 8.01 6.08
N ILE A 26 4.06 8.67 6.20
CA ILE A 26 3.96 10.10 6.53
C ILE A 26 4.56 10.37 7.91
N ILE A 27 4.21 9.55 8.91
CA ILE A 27 4.73 9.74 10.28
C ILE A 27 6.25 9.51 10.35
N LYS A 28 6.78 8.54 9.58
CA LYS A 28 8.21 8.25 9.47
C LYS A 28 8.99 9.33 8.69
N TRP A 29 8.31 10.23 7.97
CA TRP A 29 8.99 11.20 7.12
C TRP A 29 9.90 12.12 7.96
N PRO A 30 11.23 12.14 7.70
CA PRO A 30 12.18 12.87 8.54
C PRO A 30 11.94 14.39 8.61
N GLY A 31 11.19 14.96 7.67
CA GLY A 31 10.79 16.37 7.69
C GLY A 31 9.59 16.67 8.60
N LEU A 32 8.75 15.67 8.90
CA LEU A 32 7.49 15.88 9.63
C LEU A 32 7.71 16.03 11.13
N ILE A 33 8.54 15.17 11.74
CA ILE A 33 8.79 15.18 13.19
C ILE A 33 9.42 16.52 13.65
N PRO A 34 10.46 17.06 12.97
CA PRO A 34 11.00 18.38 13.28
C PRO A 34 10.00 19.52 13.00
N ALA A 35 9.21 19.44 11.93
CA ALA A 35 8.20 20.46 11.60
C ALA A 35 7.08 20.56 12.64
N LEU A 36 6.77 19.45 13.32
CA LEU A 36 5.81 19.41 14.43
C LEU A 36 6.43 19.78 15.79
N GLY A 37 7.72 20.13 15.83
CA GLY A 37 8.43 20.46 17.07
C GLY A 37 8.64 19.26 18.01
N LEU A 38 8.49 18.03 17.51
CA LEU A 38 8.66 16.81 18.27
C LEU A 38 10.11 16.31 18.17
N THR A 39 10.54 15.51 19.15
CA THR A 39 11.85 14.82 19.10
C THR A 39 11.68 13.34 18.78
N TYR A 40 12.60 12.78 18.00
CA TYR A 40 12.64 11.36 17.64
C TYR A 40 12.66 10.39 18.83
N ARG A 41 12.92 10.88 20.05
CA ARG A 41 12.90 10.12 21.29
C ARG A 41 11.50 9.95 21.89
N GLN A 42 10.56 10.83 21.54
CA GLN A 42 9.18 10.82 22.04
C GLN A 42 8.26 9.94 21.18
N VAL A 43 8.64 9.73 19.92
CA VAL A 43 7.87 8.92 18.97
C VAL A 43 8.50 7.53 18.92
N PRO A 44 7.72 6.43 19.05
CA PRO A 44 8.24 5.08 18.91
C PRO A 44 8.50 4.75 17.42
N VAL A 45 9.50 5.40 16.83
CA VAL A 45 9.84 5.31 15.40
C VAL A 45 10.18 3.89 14.98
N ALA A 46 10.77 3.09 15.87
CA ALA A 46 11.05 1.67 15.62
C ALA A 46 9.78 0.87 15.33
N ILE A 47 8.75 1.01 16.17
CA ILE A 47 7.47 0.31 16.01
C ILE A 47 6.75 0.79 14.74
N ILE A 48 6.77 2.10 14.48
CA ILE A 48 6.15 2.67 13.27
C ILE A 48 6.85 2.17 12.00
N THR A 49 8.17 2.03 12.06
CA THR A 49 8.98 1.49 10.96
C THR A 49 8.64 0.03 10.71
N ASP A 50 8.56 -0.81 11.75
CA ASP A 50 8.18 -2.21 11.60
C ASP A 50 6.78 -2.35 10.96
N ILE A 51 5.80 -1.57 11.45
CA ILE A 51 4.44 -1.59 10.89
C ILE A 51 4.44 -1.11 9.44
N HIS A 52 5.20 -0.06 9.11
CA HIS A 52 5.32 0.44 7.75
C HIS A 52 5.90 -0.62 6.81
N ASP A 53 7.00 -1.26 7.20
CA ASP A 53 7.71 -2.20 6.34
C ASP A 53 6.88 -3.48 6.13
N TRP A 54 6.23 -4.00 7.19
CA TRP A 54 5.31 -5.14 7.08
C TRP A 54 4.05 -4.82 6.27
N SER A 55 3.46 -3.63 6.46
CA SER A 55 2.29 -3.20 5.68
C SER A 55 2.64 -2.97 4.22
N GLY A 56 3.82 -2.42 3.93
CA GLY A 56 4.35 -2.28 2.58
C GLY A 56 4.54 -3.62 1.88
N LEU A 57 5.12 -4.61 2.57
CA LEU A 57 5.31 -5.95 2.02
C LEU A 57 3.97 -6.65 1.75
N LEU A 58 3.02 -6.57 2.69
CA LEU A 58 1.66 -7.09 2.50
C LEU A 58 0.94 -6.40 1.32
N MET A 59 1.11 -5.09 1.19
CA MET A 59 0.58 -4.32 0.06
C MET A 59 1.13 -4.83 -1.26
N THR A 60 2.45 -5.07 -1.37
CA THR A 60 3.07 -5.60 -2.59
C THR A 60 2.45 -6.93 -3.00
N VAL A 61 2.24 -7.85 -2.06
CA VAL A 61 1.60 -9.15 -2.34
C VAL A 61 0.16 -8.95 -2.84
N LEU A 62 -0.63 -8.10 -2.18
CA LEU A 62 -2.00 -7.81 -2.58
C LEU A 62 -2.10 -7.13 -3.95
N VAL A 63 -1.18 -6.21 -4.27
CA VAL A 63 -1.08 -5.59 -5.62
C VAL A 63 -0.85 -6.66 -6.67
N MET A 64 0.07 -7.60 -6.45
CA MET A 64 0.36 -8.66 -7.43
C MET A 64 -0.88 -9.52 -7.72
N VAL A 65 -1.64 -9.88 -6.67
CA VAL A 65 -2.91 -10.62 -6.81
C VAL A 65 -3.93 -9.77 -7.57
N HIS A 66 -4.06 -8.49 -7.24
CA HIS A 66 -4.96 -7.57 -7.92
C HIS A 66 -4.61 -7.42 -9.41
N VAL A 67 -3.34 -7.20 -9.74
CA VAL A 67 -2.84 -7.12 -11.13
C VAL A 67 -3.12 -8.42 -11.88
N TYR A 68 -2.91 -9.58 -11.26
CA TYR A 68 -3.23 -10.87 -11.87
C TYR A 68 -4.73 -11.01 -12.18
N GLN A 69 -5.60 -10.54 -11.27
CA GLN A 69 -7.05 -10.52 -11.49
C GLN A 69 -7.45 -9.61 -12.67
N PHE A 70 -6.75 -8.49 -12.86
CA PHE A 70 -7.00 -7.53 -13.94
C PHE A 70 -6.10 -7.69 -15.18
N ARG A 71 -5.31 -8.77 -15.26
CA ARG A 71 -4.33 -9.01 -16.36
C ARG A 71 -4.90 -8.87 -17.77
N GLY A 72 -6.16 -9.26 -17.97
CA GLY A 72 -6.83 -9.18 -19.27
C GLY A 72 -7.14 -7.74 -19.69
N PHE A 73 -7.43 -6.87 -18.72
CA PHE A 73 -7.60 -5.44 -18.95
C PHE A 73 -6.26 -4.78 -19.26
N ILE A 74 -5.22 -5.08 -18.47
CA ILE A 74 -3.87 -4.52 -18.66
C ILE A 74 -3.31 -4.88 -20.04
N ARG A 75 -3.48 -6.14 -20.50
CA ARG A 75 -3.04 -6.56 -21.84
C ARG A 75 -3.78 -5.84 -22.96
N ARG A 76 -5.05 -5.45 -22.77
CA ARG A 76 -5.78 -4.65 -23.76
C ARG A 76 -5.23 -3.22 -23.80
N MET A 77 -5.17 -2.57 -22.64
CA MET A 77 -4.62 -1.22 -22.49
C MET A 77 -3.20 -1.10 -23.04
N ALA A 78 -2.34 -2.09 -22.78
CA ALA A 78 -0.97 -2.10 -23.32
C ALA A 78 -0.96 -2.18 -24.85
N ARG A 79 -1.82 -2.99 -25.47
CA ARG A 79 -1.90 -3.05 -26.94
C ARG A 79 -2.38 -1.73 -27.53
N ASP A 80 -3.41 -1.13 -26.93
CA ASP A 80 -3.98 0.15 -27.39
C ASP A 80 -2.98 1.32 -27.25
N PHE A 81 -2.03 1.23 -26.32
CA PHE A 81 -0.98 2.25 -26.16
C PHE A 81 0.14 2.15 -27.21
N PHE A 82 0.37 0.95 -27.77
CA PHE A 82 1.42 0.69 -28.76
C PHE A 82 0.92 0.60 -30.21
N SER A 83 -0.40 0.69 -30.43
CA SER A 83 -1.05 0.77 -31.75
C SER A 83 -1.35 2.19 -32.15
#